data_AF-A0A200Q596-F1
#
_entry.id   AF-A0A200Q596-F1
#
_cell.length_a   1.000
_cell.length_b   1.000
_cell.length_c   1.000
_cell.angle_alpha   90.00
_cell.angle_beta   90.00
_cell.angle_gamma   90.00
#
_symmetry.space_group_name_H-M   'P 1'
#
loop_
_entity.id
_entity.type
_entity.pdbx_description
1 polymer ?
#
loop_
_entity_poly.entity_id
_entity_poly.type
_entity_poly.pdbx_seq_one_letter_code
_entity_poly.pdbx_strand_id
1 'polypeptide(L)'
;MVRHVLASMSIYLLSAIVVPKKVVAMVNTMIANFFWGFYEGKVKRKWVSWQSVSRPIEEGGLGVCSLDEVARCLRLKSLWNVISNNSIWASFICSKYHINTNNISNYVAPPTASKFWKECATLIPELVSNSTWKVGEGDMSFLYKNWSCTGTLVDTFSDVANPGRISLKDAVETNFMVLGISDTTTTHIQGMYNARIMADSDTRLWLHTSDGLFTTDSAFRHLHIAVTFCPFVRFYWVKFIPKKMSVMFWRFLRNAIPVDVRIKECAIKLTSGYVCCARRNIESMDHLFFRSEEIWLERNRRRHDENPSPLPSVYFRVIRWIRDINPILRVNTRSPSSLQSILVACCVSPITIRCKPTLVLRWSRPPPGYFILNTDGASSTIRAATGGGVICNDQGRIIAAFYSSYGQGTNNLAESRALLDGLAMCRQLGISRILVNVDSKLVVSWFQNKCQVPWTLLHWWHKIRELAEGLDITVVHVYRELNTLADFMASLGCESNIDRLFLFPTRLEGLARLDRIGIPYVWTS
;
A
#
# COMPACT_ATOMS: atom_id res chain seq x y z
N MET A 1 7.46 17.33 -12.55
CA MET A 1 8.14 18.59 -12.18
C MET A 1 7.75 19.08 -10.79
N VAL A 2 6.52 19.56 -10.54
CA VAL A 2 6.10 20.07 -9.20
C VAL A 2 6.43 19.10 -8.06
N ARG A 3 5.98 17.84 -8.16
CA ARG A 3 6.21 16.81 -7.15
C ARG A 3 7.68 16.39 -6.99
N HIS A 4 8.39 16.24 -8.11
CA HIS A 4 9.71 15.60 -8.14
C HIS A 4 10.88 16.56 -8.03
N VAL A 5 10.66 17.87 -8.21
CA VAL A 5 11.71 18.88 -8.24
C VAL A 5 11.39 19.97 -7.21
N LEU A 6 10.30 20.71 -7.40
CA LEU A 6 10.03 21.89 -6.56
C LEU A 6 9.71 21.51 -5.11
N ALA A 7 8.88 20.49 -4.89
CA ALA A 7 8.56 20.03 -3.55
C ALA A 7 9.78 19.37 -2.87
N SER A 8 10.59 18.61 -3.62
CA SER A 8 11.74 17.88 -3.07
C SER A 8 12.93 18.76 -2.70
N MET A 9 13.17 19.87 -3.42
CA MET A 9 14.28 20.79 -3.13
C MET A 9 14.26 21.32 -1.68
N SER A 10 13.06 21.53 -1.13
CA SER A 10 12.90 22.05 0.23
C SER A 10 13.12 21.00 1.34
N ILE A 11 13.05 19.70 1.00
CA ILE A 11 13.10 18.60 1.99
C ILE A 11 14.44 18.57 2.73
N TYR A 12 15.56 18.80 2.03
CA TYR A 12 16.88 18.79 2.65
C TYR A 12 16.98 19.85 3.75
N LEU A 13 16.56 21.08 3.46
CA LEU A 13 16.56 22.16 4.46
C LEU A 13 15.55 21.87 5.59
N LEU A 14 14.34 21.42 5.26
CA LEU A 14 13.32 21.06 6.25
C LEU A 14 13.80 19.97 7.22
N SER A 15 14.74 19.10 6.79
CA SER A 15 15.31 18.08 7.67
C SER A 15 16.22 18.62 8.77
N ALA A 16 16.80 19.81 8.59
CA ALA A 16 17.80 20.39 9.48
C ALA A 16 17.34 21.65 10.23
N ILE A 17 16.39 22.41 9.68
CA ILE A 17 15.98 23.70 10.24
C ILE A 17 14.47 23.79 10.45
N VAL A 18 14.09 24.61 11.44
CA VAL A 18 12.70 25.07 11.61
C VAL A 18 12.48 26.26 10.70
N VAL A 19 11.61 26.09 9.72
CA VAL A 19 11.28 27.14 8.75
C VAL A 19 10.11 27.96 9.29
N PRO A 20 10.20 29.30 9.33
CA PRO A 20 9.08 30.13 9.73
C PRO A 20 7.85 29.87 8.86
N LYS A 21 6.64 29.80 9.46
CA LYS A 21 5.38 29.56 8.75
C LYS A 21 5.16 30.50 7.56
N LYS A 22 5.60 31.76 7.67
CA LYS A 22 5.54 32.75 6.58
C LYS A 22 6.36 32.29 5.36
N VAL A 23 7.56 31.73 5.58
CA VAL A 23 8.42 31.21 4.51
C VAL A 23 7.79 29.97 3.89
N VAL A 24 7.24 29.06 4.69
CA VAL A 24 6.51 27.88 4.18
C VAL A 24 5.33 28.32 3.29
N ALA A 25 4.56 29.31 3.72
CA ALA A 25 3.47 29.87 2.94
C ALA A 25 3.95 30.53 1.63
N MET A 26 5.09 31.22 1.65
CA MET A 26 5.71 31.79 0.45
C MET A 26 6.13 30.71 -0.54
N VAL A 27 6.80 29.65 -0.07
CA VAL A 27 7.21 28.52 -0.93
C VAL A 27 5.98 27.82 -1.52
N ASN A 28 4.98 27.49 -0.69
CA ASN A 28 3.71 26.93 -1.16
C ASN A 28 3.04 27.84 -2.20
N THR A 29 3.12 29.16 -2.03
CA THR A 29 2.60 30.13 -3.01
C THR A 29 3.36 30.08 -4.32
N MET A 30 4.70 29.99 -4.30
CA MET A 30 5.52 29.85 -5.51
C MET A 30 5.20 28.54 -6.25
N ILE A 31 5.10 27.42 -5.53
CA ILE A 31 4.75 26.12 -6.12
C ILE A 31 3.33 26.18 -6.72
N ALA A 32 2.37 26.80 -6.03
CA ALA A 32 1.02 27.00 -6.53
C ALA A 32 0.99 27.88 -7.78
N ASN A 33 1.73 29.00 -7.80
CA ASN A 33 1.82 29.89 -8.95
C ASN A 33 2.39 29.15 -10.17
N PHE A 34 3.44 28.36 -9.94
CA PHE A 34 4.03 27.53 -10.97
C PHE A 34 3.05 26.49 -11.52
N PHE A 35 2.30 25.82 -10.64
CA PHE A 35 1.31 24.82 -11.04
C PHE A 35 0.17 25.42 -11.89
N TRP A 36 -0.36 26.58 -11.50
CA TRP A 36 -1.44 27.25 -12.25
C TRP A 36 -0.94 28.00 -13.49
N GLY A 37 0.35 28.35 -13.51
CA GLY A 37 1.04 29.00 -14.61
C GLY A 37 0.85 30.52 -14.63
N PHE A 38 1.42 31.14 -15.66
CA PHE A 38 1.42 32.59 -15.87
C PHE A 38 0.80 32.94 -17.23
N TYR A 39 0.29 34.15 -17.38
CA TYR A 39 -0.19 34.74 -18.63
C TYR A 39 0.25 36.21 -18.67
N GLU A 40 0.97 36.62 -19.71
CA GLU A 40 1.53 37.99 -19.84
C GLU A 40 2.27 38.46 -18.57
N GLY A 41 3.12 37.58 -18.01
CA GLY A 41 3.87 37.86 -16.78
C GLY A 41 3.04 37.86 -15.48
N LYS A 42 1.70 37.74 -15.56
CA LYS A 42 0.81 37.70 -14.39
C LYS A 42 0.44 36.27 -14.02
N VAL A 43 0.33 35.98 -12.72
CA VAL A 43 -0.07 34.66 -12.20
C VAL A 43 -1.50 34.35 -12.64
N LYS A 44 -1.73 33.16 -13.19
CA LYS A 44 -3.09 32.69 -13.53
C LYS A 44 -3.90 32.47 -12.25
N ARG A 45 -5.22 32.68 -12.36
CA ARG A 45 -6.14 32.44 -11.23
C ARG A 45 -6.00 31.00 -10.73
N LYS A 46 -5.92 30.88 -9.40
CA LYS A 46 -5.92 29.59 -8.69
C LYS A 46 -7.38 29.17 -8.49
N TRP A 47 -7.80 28.11 -9.15
CA TRP A 47 -9.20 27.65 -9.12
C TRP A 47 -9.51 26.72 -7.93
N VAL A 48 -8.47 26.13 -7.34
CA VAL A 48 -8.55 25.22 -6.21
C VAL A 48 -7.52 25.65 -5.18
N SER A 49 -7.87 25.56 -3.89
CA SER A 49 -6.96 25.90 -2.79
C SER A 49 -5.74 24.98 -2.78
N TRP A 50 -4.58 25.51 -2.37
CA TRP A 50 -3.35 24.72 -2.31
C TRP A 50 -3.48 23.50 -1.37
N GLN A 51 -4.18 23.66 -0.25
CA GLN A 51 -4.48 22.55 0.67
C GLN A 51 -5.22 21.41 -0.02
N SER A 52 -6.16 21.70 -0.93
CA SER A 52 -6.86 20.67 -1.71
C SER A 52 -6.00 20.04 -2.79
N VAL A 53 -5.08 20.82 -3.38
CA VAL A 53 -4.11 20.32 -4.36
C VAL A 53 -3.10 19.38 -3.69
N SER A 54 -2.67 19.70 -2.48
CA SER A 54 -1.64 19.00 -1.73
C SER A 54 -2.05 17.68 -1.09
N ARG A 55 -3.33 17.32 -1.18
CA ARG A 55 -3.83 16.05 -0.64
C ARG A 55 -3.22 14.84 -1.37
N PRO A 56 -3.20 13.66 -0.71
CA PRO A 56 -2.94 12.40 -1.37
C PRO A 56 -3.83 12.20 -2.60
N ILE A 57 -3.35 11.38 -3.53
CA ILE A 57 -4.07 11.09 -4.78
C ILE A 57 -5.39 10.40 -4.47
N GLU A 58 -5.36 9.48 -3.51
CA GLU A 58 -6.45 8.67 -2.97
C GLU A 58 -7.58 9.54 -2.41
N GLU A 59 -7.25 10.74 -1.92
CA GLU A 59 -8.18 11.73 -1.37
C GLU A 59 -8.59 12.81 -2.40
N GLY A 60 -8.30 12.57 -3.68
CA GLY A 60 -8.64 13.48 -4.76
C GLY A 60 -7.76 14.74 -4.82
N GLY A 61 -6.54 14.68 -4.28
CA GLY A 61 -5.48 15.66 -4.53
C GLY A 61 -4.58 15.28 -5.70
N LEU A 62 -3.41 15.93 -5.80
CA LEU A 62 -2.40 15.67 -6.84
C LEU A 62 -1.19 14.88 -6.33
N GLY A 63 -1.18 14.50 -5.04
CA GLY A 63 -0.06 13.77 -4.42
C GLY A 63 1.18 14.65 -4.23
N VAL A 64 0.98 15.93 -3.92
CA VAL A 64 2.05 16.89 -3.57
C VAL A 64 1.91 17.23 -2.10
N CYS A 65 2.60 16.50 -1.21
CA CYS A 65 2.44 16.68 0.23
C CYS A 65 2.69 18.13 0.68
N SER A 66 1.97 18.55 1.72
CA SER A 66 2.22 19.84 2.36
C SER A 66 3.61 19.85 3.00
N LEU A 67 4.33 20.96 2.86
CA LEU A 67 5.65 21.12 3.50
C LEU A 67 5.57 21.04 5.03
N ASP A 68 4.46 21.47 5.63
CA ASP A 68 4.22 21.36 7.08
C ASP A 68 4.12 19.89 7.52
N GLU A 69 3.41 19.06 6.74
CA GLU A 69 3.29 17.62 7.03
C GLU A 69 4.62 16.91 6.83
N VAL A 70 5.33 17.25 5.75
CA VAL A 70 6.68 16.71 5.49
C VAL A 70 7.63 17.10 6.61
N ALA A 71 7.62 18.35 7.08
CA ALA A 71 8.43 18.79 8.21
C ALA A 71 8.12 17.98 9.47
N ARG A 72 6.84 17.82 9.83
CA ARG A 72 6.43 17.02 11.00
C ARG A 72 6.90 15.56 10.90
N CYS A 73 6.81 14.95 9.72
CA CYS A 73 7.32 13.58 9.50
C CYS A 73 8.84 13.50 9.65
N LEU A 74 9.58 14.50 9.17
CA LEU A 74 11.03 14.58 9.34
C LEU A 74 11.42 14.80 10.80
N ARG A 75 10.66 15.59 11.57
CA ARG A 75 10.87 15.73 13.03
C ARG A 75 10.69 14.39 13.75
N LEU A 76 9.63 13.65 13.41
CA LEU A 76 9.40 12.32 13.98
C LEU A 76 10.53 11.35 13.61
N LYS A 77 11.01 11.39 12.37
CA LYS A 77 12.19 10.61 11.93
C LYS A 77 13.45 10.97 12.72
N SER A 78 13.71 12.25 12.89
CA SER A 78 14.86 12.71 13.67
C SER A 78 14.75 12.28 15.13
N LEU A 79 13.55 12.35 15.71
CA LEU A 79 13.29 11.87 17.06
C LEU A 79 13.50 10.34 17.16
N TRP A 80 12.97 9.56 16.22
CA TRP A 80 13.22 8.12 16.11
C TRP A 80 14.73 7.81 16.07
N ASN A 81 15.50 8.56 15.29
CA ASN A 81 16.95 8.36 15.22
C ASN A 81 17.65 8.67 16.55
N VAL A 82 17.19 9.66 17.33
CA VAL A 82 17.77 9.95 18.65
C VAL A 82 17.58 8.79 19.62
N ILE A 83 16.43 8.14 19.58
CA ILE A 83 16.08 7.09 20.55
C ILE A 83 16.52 5.69 20.13
N SER A 84 16.74 5.44 18.83
CA SER A 84 16.98 4.10 18.28
C SER A 84 18.36 3.93 17.68
N ASN A 85 19.05 5.01 17.27
CA ASN A 85 20.33 4.90 16.57
C ASN A 85 21.49 5.48 17.39
N ASN A 86 22.64 4.80 17.36
CA ASN A 86 23.89 5.25 17.97
C ASN A 86 24.69 6.22 17.06
N SER A 87 24.00 7.06 16.31
CA SER A 87 24.67 8.04 15.45
C SER A 87 25.35 9.14 16.28
N ILE A 88 26.43 9.73 15.76
CA ILE A 88 27.13 10.86 16.40
C ILE A 88 26.15 11.99 16.74
N TRP A 89 25.22 12.27 15.81
CA TRP A 89 24.20 13.30 16.01
C TRP A 89 23.23 12.94 17.14
N ALA A 90 22.77 11.69 17.21
CA ALA A 90 21.92 11.21 18.29
C ALA A 90 22.62 11.31 19.66
N SER A 91 23.86 10.84 19.76
CA SER A 91 24.67 10.95 20.97
C SER A 91 24.88 12.40 21.40
N PHE A 92 25.18 13.30 20.45
CA PHE A 92 25.31 14.73 20.73
C PHE A 92 24.01 15.34 21.27
N ILE A 93 22.86 15.03 20.65
CA ILE A 93 21.55 15.54 21.08
C ILE A 93 21.18 15.02 22.46
N CYS A 94 21.41 13.72 22.73
CA CYS A 94 21.22 13.11 24.04
C CYS A 94 22.06 13.79 25.11
N SER A 95 23.36 13.98 24.87
CA SER A 95 24.25 14.64 25.82
C SER A 95 23.93 16.11 26.03
N LYS A 96 23.66 16.85 24.95
CA LYS A 96 23.40 18.30 25.00
C LYS A 96 22.12 18.65 25.74
N TYR A 97 21.07 17.84 25.61
CA TYR A 97 19.76 18.11 26.21
C TYR A 97 19.38 17.11 27.30
N HIS A 98 20.36 16.37 27.83
CA HIS A 98 20.23 15.41 28.93
C HIS A 98 19.07 14.43 28.74
N ILE A 99 18.93 13.88 27.53
CA ILE A 99 17.83 12.98 27.18
C ILE A 99 18.16 11.59 27.71
N ASN A 100 17.28 11.08 28.56
CA ASN A 100 17.30 9.68 28.96
C ASN A 100 16.48 8.86 27.95
N THR A 101 17.14 8.17 27.03
CA THR A 101 16.48 7.29 26.04
C THR A 101 15.71 6.13 26.69
N ASN A 102 16.05 5.79 27.95
CA ASN A 102 15.34 4.78 28.73
C ASN A 102 14.00 5.26 29.30
N ASN A 103 13.82 6.57 29.47
CA ASN A 103 12.55 7.15 29.90
C ASN A 103 12.31 8.49 29.17
N ILE A 104 11.90 8.38 27.90
CA ILE A 104 11.60 9.57 27.08
C ILE A 104 10.17 10.09 27.30
N SER A 105 9.25 9.27 27.81
CA SER A 105 7.82 9.61 27.90
C SER A 105 7.56 10.90 28.70
N ASN A 106 8.34 11.13 29.76
CA ASN A 106 8.22 12.31 30.62
C ASN A 106 9.22 13.42 30.28
N TYR A 107 9.92 13.32 29.14
CA TYR A 107 10.93 14.30 28.77
C TYR A 107 10.30 15.63 28.35
N VAL A 108 10.81 16.72 28.94
CA VAL A 108 10.46 18.09 28.57
C VAL A 108 11.71 18.79 28.05
N ALA A 109 11.62 19.38 26.86
CA ALA A 109 12.76 20.09 26.26
C ALA A 109 13.15 21.33 27.08
N PRO A 110 14.45 21.54 27.38
CA PRO A 110 14.91 22.73 28.08
C PRO A 110 14.55 24.04 27.38
N PRO A 111 14.37 25.16 28.10
CA PRO A 111 14.15 26.47 27.50
C PRO A 111 15.28 26.90 26.55
N THR A 112 16.50 26.46 26.81
CA THR A 112 17.70 26.70 25.99
C THR A 112 17.80 25.80 24.76
N ALA A 113 16.90 24.82 24.60
CA ALA A 113 16.93 23.90 23.47
C ALA A 113 16.70 24.63 22.15
N SER A 114 17.33 24.12 21.09
CA SER A 114 17.13 24.65 19.74
C SER A 114 15.65 24.54 19.34
N LYS A 115 15.17 25.48 18.52
CA LYS A 115 13.80 25.45 17.99
C LYS A 115 13.49 24.11 17.31
N PHE A 116 14.47 23.56 16.60
CA PHE A 116 14.39 22.25 15.97
C PHE A 116 14.10 21.15 16.98
N TRP A 117 14.87 21.10 18.07
CA TRP A 117 14.68 20.07 19.08
C TRP A 117 13.35 20.23 19.83
N LYS A 118 12.94 21.46 20.11
CA LYS A 118 11.62 21.73 20.69
C LYS A 118 10.49 21.17 19.81
N GLU A 119 10.56 21.34 18.49
CA GLU A 119 9.59 20.73 17.57
C GLU A 119 9.66 19.19 17.52
N CYS A 120 10.85 18.59 17.65
CA CYS A 120 10.94 17.13 17.78
C CYS A 120 10.29 16.67 19.09
N ALA A 121 10.57 17.34 20.21
CA ALA A 121 10.08 16.95 21.52
C ALA A 121 8.55 16.99 21.64
N THR A 122 7.84 17.84 20.88
CA THR A 122 6.37 17.83 20.86
C THR A 122 5.78 16.54 20.27
N LEU A 123 6.57 15.74 19.56
CA LEU A 123 6.15 14.48 18.95
C LEU A 123 6.49 13.24 19.79
N ILE A 124 7.05 13.43 20.99
CA ILE A 124 7.37 12.33 21.90
C ILE A 124 6.14 11.46 22.24
N PRO A 125 4.96 12.03 22.57
CA PRO A 125 3.77 11.22 22.87
C PRO A 125 3.35 10.34 21.67
N GLU A 126 3.43 10.90 20.46
CA GLU A 126 3.15 10.18 19.22
C GLU A 126 4.13 9.04 19.00
N LEU A 127 5.43 9.29 19.22
CA LEU A 127 6.46 8.28 19.06
C LEU A 127 6.31 7.12 20.05
N VAL A 128 6.04 7.44 21.32
CA VAL A 128 5.91 6.44 22.38
C VAL A 128 4.68 5.56 22.16
N SER A 129 3.52 6.16 21.88
CA SER A 129 2.28 5.42 21.61
C SER A 129 2.36 4.52 20.37
N ASN A 130 3.19 4.90 19.39
CA ASN A 130 3.31 4.17 18.13
C ASN A 130 4.59 3.32 18.02
N SER A 131 5.25 3.04 19.14
CA SER A 131 6.43 2.16 19.17
C SER A 131 6.33 1.08 20.24
N THR A 132 6.98 -0.05 19.97
CA THR A 132 7.11 -1.18 20.88
C THR A 132 8.53 -1.72 20.85
N TRP A 133 8.83 -2.76 21.63
CA TRP A 133 10.14 -3.37 21.73
C TRP A 133 10.09 -4.85 21.44
N LYS A 134 11.03 -5.31 20.63
CA LYS A 134 11.41 -6.71 20.53
C LYS A 134 12.30 -7.02 21.74
N VAL A 135 11.90 -8.02 22.53
CA VAL A 135 12.63 -8.45 23.73
C VAL A 135 13.72 -9.42 23.32
N GLY A 136 14.95 -9.04 23.65
CA GLY A 136 16.17 -9.79 23.48
C GLY A 136 16.76 -10.17 24.83
N GLU A 137 17.91 -9.57 25.16
CA GLU A 137 18.61 -9.72 26.44
C GLU A 137 17.85 -9.11 27.64
N GLY A 138 16.87 -8.23 27.38
CA GLY A 138 16.05 -7.62 28.43
C GLY A 138 16.76 -6.47 29.17
N ASP A 139 17.78 -5.86 28.56
CA ASP A 139 18.45 -4.64 29.03
C ASP A 139 17.60 -3.40 28.71
N MET A 140 16.35 -3.43 29.16
CA MET A 140 15.40 -2.35 29.00
C MET A 140 14.57 -2.21 30.26
N SER A 141 14.01 -1.02 30.49
CA SER A 141 13.20 -0.81 31.69
C SER A 141 11.93 -1.67 31.66
N PHE A 142 11.69 -2.40 32.75
CA PHE A 142 10.50 -3.22 32.94
C PHE A 142 9.20 -2.41 32.87
N LEU A 143 9.16 -1.22 33.48
CA LEU A 143 7.93 -0.42 33.57
C LEU A 143 7.76 0.58 32.43
N TYR A 144 8.84 1.28 32.08
CA TYR A 144 8.79 2.48 31.23
C TYR A 144 8.93 2.19 29.73
N LYS A 145 9.10 0.92 29.33
CA LYS A 145 9.19 0.50 27.93
C LYS A 145 8.00 -0.37 27.56
N ASN A 146 7.40 -0.09 26.41
CA ASN A 146 6.29 -0.87 25.86
C ASN A 146 6.80 -2.18 25.21
N TRP A 147 7.39 -3.07 26.01
CA TRP A 147 7.81 -4.41 25.57
C TRP A 147 6.64 -5.41 25.53
N SER A 148 5.51 -5.03 26.14
CA SER A 148 4.26 -5.79 26.26
C SER A 148 3.27 -5.56 25.10
N CYS A 149 3.55 -4.61 24.18
CA CYS A 149 2.67 -4.10 23.09
C CYS A 149 1.27 -3.66 23.54
N THR A 150 0.99 -3.68 24.84
CA THR A 150 -0.27 -3.20 25.41
C THR A 150 -0.12 -1.80 26.00
N GLY A 151 1.09 -1.22 25.94
CA GLY A 151 1.42 0.06 26.53
C GLY A 151 2.54 -0.05 27.57
N THR A 152 2.84 1.06 28.23
CA THR A 152 3.77 1.06 29.37
C THR A 152 3.09 0.49 30.61
N LEU A 153 3.81 -0.34 31.36
CA LEU A 153 3.28 -0.95 32.57
C LEU A 153 3.11 0.08 33.71
N VAL A 154 3.79 1.23 33.64
CA VAL A 154 3.61 2.36 34.57
C VAL A 154 2.15 2.79 34.69
N ASP A 155 1.44 2.89 33.57
CA ASP A 155 0.04 3.34 33.56
C ASP A 155 -0.90 2.28 34.14
N THR A 156 -0.46 1.02 34.19
CA THR A 156 -1.21 -0.11 34.76
C THR A 156 -0.92 -0.30 36.25
N PHE A 157 0.22 0.21 36.75
CA PHE A 157 0.71 0.01 38.13
C PHE A 157 1.00 1.34 38.85
N SER A 158 0.03 2.25 38.83
CA SER A 158 0.12 3.59 39.46
C SER A 158 0.32 3.58 40.98
N ASP A 159 0.05 2.45 41.65
CA ASP A 159 0.09 2.32 43.12
C ASP A 159 1.45 1.85 43.67
N VAL A 160 2.44 1.60 42.81
CA VAL A 160 3.77 1.17 43.25
C VAL A 160 4.53 2.38 43.79
N ALA A 161 4.70 2.44 45.12
CA ALA A 161 5.51 3.44 45.79
C ALA A 161 6.98 3.32 45.34
N ASN A 162 7.40 4.24 44.47
CA ASN A 162 8.77 4.45 44.03
C ASN A 162 9.44 3.19 43.46
N PRO A 163 9.01 2.70 42.28
CA PRO A 163 9.65 1.56 41.66
C PRO A 163 11.06 1.96 41.24
N GLY A 164 12.07 1.29 41.80
CA GLY A 164 13.44 1.45 41.38
C GLY A 164 13.61 1.24 39.86
N ARG A 165 14.78 1.60 39.32
CA ARG A 165 15.16 1.28 37.94
C ARG A 165 15.36 -0.24 37.80
N ILE A 166 14.26 -0.99 37.72
CA ILE A 166 14.27 -2.43 37.48
C ILE A 166 14.36 -2.65 35.97
N SER A 167 15.39 -3.38 35.52
CA SER A 167 15.46 -3.87 34.15
C SER A 167 14.51 -5.05 33.96
N LEU A 168 14.09 -5.30 32.72
CA LEU A 168 13.28 -6.47 32.39
C LEU A 168 14.02 -7.76 32.75
N LYS A 169 15.34 -7.80 32.55
CA LYS A 169 16.19 -8.90 32.97
C LYS A 169 16.14 -9.14 34.48
N ASP A 170 16.29 -8.09 35.30
CA ASP A 170 16.21 -8.22 36.77
C ASP A 170 14.81 -8.67 37.22
N ALA A 171 13.76 -8.18 36.54
CA ALA A 171 12.39 -8.61 36.79
C ALA A 171 12.21 -10.10 36.46
N VAL A 172 12.83 -10.61 35.40
CA VAL A 172 12.79 -12.03 35.03
C VAL A 172 13.54 -12.88 36.06
N GLU A 173 14.71 -12.44 36.52
CA GLU A 173 15.51 -13.13 37.55
C GLU A 173 14.75 -13.27 38.88
N THR A 174 13.90 -12.30 39.20
CA THR A 174 13.02 -12.31 40.38
C THR A 174 11.66 -12.97 40.12
N ASN A 175 11.50 -13.65 38.98
CA ASN A 175 10.24 -14.26 38.54
C ASN A 175 9.05 -13.29 38.52
N PHE A 176 9.31 -12.02 38.23
CA PHE A 176 8.39 -10.88 38.24
C PHE A 176 7.73 -10.58 39.59
N MET A 177 8.33 -11.05 40.70
CA MET A 177 7.91 -10.77 42.07
C MET A 177 8.32 -9.34 42.49
N VAL A 178 7.85 -8.35 41.74
CA VAL A 178 8.12 -6.93 42.02
C VAL A 178 7.14 -6.43 43.08
N LEU A 179 7.64 -5.73 44.09
CA LEU A 179 6.84 -5.14 45.17
C LEU A 179 5.68 -4.30 44.60
N GLY A 180 4.45 -4.62 45.02
CA GLY A 180 3.24 -3.92 44.58
C GLY A 180 2.50 -4.55 43.39
N ILE A 181 3.00 -5.67 42.83
CA ILE A 181 2.29 -6.46 41.80
C ILE A 181 1.62 -7.68 42.45
N SER A 182 0.35 -7.93 42.14
CA SER A 182 -0.39 -9.11 42.64
C SER A 182 0.01 -10.39 41.92
N ASP A 183 -0.11 -11.55 42.57
CA ASP A 183 0.25 -12.87 42.01
C ASP A 183 -0.51 -13.18 40.70
N THR A 184 -1.77 -12.74 40.59
CA THR A 184 -2.57 -12.87 39.35
C THR A 184 -2.01 -12.03 38.21
N THR A 185 -1.43 -10.87 38.49
CA THR A 185 -0.83 -10.02 37.46
C THR A 185 0.56 -10.52 37.06
N THR A 186 1.31 -11.09 38.00
CA THR A 186 2.63 -11.70 37.77
C THR A 186 2.55 -12.81 36.72
N THR A 187 1.57 -13.72 36.84
CA THR A 187 1.36 -14.79 35.85
C THR A 187 0.98 -14.26 34.46
N HIS A 188 0.20 -13.19 34.40
CA HIS A 188 -0.12 -12.51 33.13
C HIS A 188 1.12 -11.91 32.47
N ILE A 189 1.95 -11.19 33.23
CA ILE A 189 3.21 -10.57 32.76
C ILE A 189 4.20 -11.63 32.26
N GLN A 190 4.32 -12.75 32.98
CA GLN A 190 5.14 -13.88 32.56
C GLN A 190 4.69 -14.44 31.20
N GLY A 191 3.38 -14.61 30.99
CA GLY A 191 2.83 -15.02 29.70
C GLY A 191 3.18 -14.06 28.56
N MET A 192 3.13 -12.76 28.82
CA MET A 192 3.49 -11.72 27.84
C MET A 192 4.98 -11.76 27.48
N TYR A 193 5.86 -11.96 28.47
CA TYR A 193 7.30 -12.06 28.27
C TYR A 193 7.69 -13.32 27.49
N ASN A 194 7.18 -14.48 27.91
CA ASN A 194 7.48 -15.77 27.28
C ASN A 194 7.03 -15.82 25.81
N ALA A 195 5.96 -15.11 25.45
CA ALA A 195 5.51 -15.01 24.06
C ALA A 195 6.44 -14.18 23.16
N ARG A 196 7.45 -13.49 23.72
CA ARG A 196 8.19 -12.43 23.02
C ARG A 196 9.70 -12.45 23.15
N ILE A 197 10.22 -13.15 24.14
CA ILE A 197 11.66 -13.33 24.23
C ILE A 197 12.19 -13.97 22.95
N MET A 198 13.16 -13.30 22.33
CA MET A 198 13.91 -13.80 21.18
C MET A 198 15.39 -13.79 21.54
N ALA A 199 16.20 -14.66 20.93
CA ALA A 199 17.63 -14.77 21.22
C ALA A 199 18.51 -13.66 20.59
N ASP A 200 17.89 -12.58 20.09
CA ASP A 200 18.59 -11.44 19.46
C ASP A 200 18.71 -10.26 20.44
N SER A 201 19.33 -9.14 20.05
CA SER A 201 19.39 -7.94 20.88
C SER A 201 18.04 -7.18 20.98
N ASP A 202 17.91 -6.39 22.04
CA ASP A 202 16.77 -5.51 22.27
C ASP A 202 16.66 -4.45 21.17
N THR A 203 15.53 -4.41 20.45
CA THR A 203 15.32 -3.48 19.34
C THR A 203 13.95 -2.83 19.39
N ARG A 204 13.92 -1.52 19.15
CA ARG A 204 12.64 -0.78 19.07
C ARG A 204 12.00 -0.99 17.71
N LEU A 205 10.72 -1.32 17.71
CA LEU A 205 9.90 -1.57 16.52
C LEU A 205 8.87 -0.45 16.33
N TRP A 206 8.70 -0.04 15.08
CA TRP A 206 7.67 0.89 14.65
C TRP A 206 6.38 0.13 14.32
N LEU A 207 5.26 0.49 14.95
CA LEU A 207 4.02 -0.31 14.85
C LEU A 207 3.37 -0.26 13.45
N HIS A 208 3.67 0.77 12.65
CA HIS A 208 3.02 0.99 11.36
C HIS A 208 3.72 0.33 10.17
N THR A 209 4.70 -0.55 10.43
CA THR A 209 5.38 -1.34 9.41
C THR A 209 5.50 -2.80 9.84
N SER A 210 5.34 -3.71 8.88
CA SER A 210 5.36 -5.16 9.16
C SER A 210 6.75 -5.68 9.53
N ASP A 211 7.80 -5.01 9.10
CA ASP A 211 9.20 -5.27 9.45
C ASP A 211 9.63 -4.53 10.73
N GLY A 212 8.78 -3.67 11.30
CA GLY A 212 9.09 -2.84 12.45
C GLY A 212 10.07 -1.71 12.17
N LEU A 213 10.46 -1.48 10.90
CA LEU A 213 11.39 -0.42 10.52
C LEU A 213 10.67 0.91 10.34
N PHE A 214 11.22 1.98 10.90
CA PHE A 214 10.66 3.31 10.72
C PHE A 214 10.91 3.84 9.29
N THR A 215 9.86 4.29 8.62
CA THR A 215 9.97 5.01 7.34
C THR A 215 9.20 6.33 7.38
N THR A 216 9.71 7.36 6.71
CA THR A 216 9.01 8.66 6.60
C THR A 216 7.62 8.52 5.95
N ASP A 217 7.47 7.55 5.04
CA ASP A 217 6.19 7.25 4.38
C ASP A 217 5.16 6.66 5.35
N SER A 218 5.55 5.66 6.16
CA SER A 218 4.67 5.12 7.22
C SER A 218 4.30 6.18 8.26
N ALA A 219 5.25 7.03 8.65
CA ALA A 219 5.00 8.16 9.53
C ALA A 219 4.02 9.17 8.92
N PHE A 220 4.14 9.45 7.62
CA PHE A 220 3.21 10.33 6.91
C PHE A 220 1.80 9.76 6.92
N ARG A 221 1.61 8.48 6.56
CA ARG A 221 0.28 7.85 6.58
C ARG A 221 -0.38 7.89 7.96
N HIS A 222 0.40 7.75 9.01
CA HIS A 222 -0.09 7.77 10.38
C HIS A 222 -0.42 9.19 10.87
N LEU A 223 0.47 10.15 10.63
CA LEU A 223 0.30 11.55 11.05
C LEU A 223 -0.74 12.31 10.20
N HIS A 224 -1.00 11.84 8.99
CA HIS A 224 -1.95 12.47 8.09
C HIS A 224 -3.38 12.19 8.53
N ILE A 225 -4.15 13.26 8.73
CA ILE A 225 -5.57 13.16 9.04
C ILE A 225 -6.31 12.89 7.73
N ALA A 226 -6.58 11.62 7.47
CA ALA A 226 -7.22 11.19 6.24
C ALA A 226 -8.62 11.82 6.09
N VAL A 227 -8.91 12.31 4.88
CA VAL A 227 -10.23 12.80 4.48
C VAL A 227 -10.94 11.72 3.65
N THR A 228 -12.23 11.90 3.38
CA THR A 228 -13.05 11.01 2.54
C THR A 228 -12.33 10.61 1.25
N PHE A 229 -12.20 9.30 1.05
CA PHE A 229 -11.62 8.69 -0.14
C PHE A 229 -12.38 9.12 -1.40
N CYS A 230 -11.66 9.42 -2.49
CA CYS A 230 -12.27 9.77 -3.76
C CYS A 230 -12.42 8.51 -4.64
N PRO A 231 -13.65 7.99 -4.84
CA PRO A 231 -13.87 6.71 -5.54
C PRO A 231 -13.47 6.76 -7.02
N PHE A 232 -13.37 7.97 -7.59
CA PHE A 232 -13.08 8.16 -9.00
C PHE A 232 -11.59 8.11 -9.35
N VAL A 233 -10.70 8.24 -8.36
CA VAL A 233 -9.24 8.36 -8.56
C VAL A 233 -8.67 7.21 -9.38
N ARG A 234 -9.14 5.98 -9.12
CA ARG A 234 -8.70 4.77 -9.82
C ARG A 234 -8.97 4.78 -11.33
N PHE A 235 -9.89 5.62 -11.81
CA PHE A 235 -10.25 5.66 -13.24
C PHE A 235 -9.39 6.62 -14.05
N TYR A 236 -8.96 7.74 -13.46
CA TYR A 236 -8.23 8.79 -14.19
C TYR A 236 -6.76 8.91 -13.78
N TRP A 237 -6.35 8.33 -12.66
CA TRP A 237 -4.96 8.35 -12.17
C TRP A 237 -4.17 7.06 -12.45
N VAL A 238 -4.49 6.37 -13.54
CA VAL A 238 -3.85 5.11 -13.96
C VAL A 238 -2.52 5.35 -14.68
N LYS A 239 -1.61 4.37 -14.67
CA LYS A 239 -0.27 4.48 -15.29
C LYS A 239 -0.31 4.70 -16.81
N PHE A 240 -1.29 4.13 -17.52
CA PHE A 240 -1.40 4.25 -18.98
C PHE A 240 -2.00 5.59 -19.45
N ILE A 241 -2.65 6.34 -18.55
CA ILE A 241 -3.22 7.65 -18.88
C ILE A 241 -2.11 8.70 -18.77
N PRO A 242 -1.87 9.52 -19.83
CA PRO A 242 -0.92 10.62 -19.74
C PRO A 242 -1.25 11.57 -18.58
N LYS A 243 -0.25 11.96 -17.79
CA LYS A 243 -0.49 12.78 -16.58
C LYS A 243 -1.17 14.11 -16.86
N LYS A 244 -0.99 14.69 -18.05
CA LYS A 244 -1.73 15.89 -18.50
C LYS A 244 -3.24 15.64 -18.55
N MET A 245 -3.67 14.46 -19.01
CA MET A 245 -5.09 14.06 -19.05
C MET A 245 -5.60 13.79 -17.64
N SER A 246 -4.84 13.08 -16.80
CA SER A 246 -5.21 12.86 -15.40
C SER A 246 -5.43 14.19 -14.65
N VAL A 247 -4.53 15.16 -14.83
CA VAL A 247 -4.69 16.51 -14.27
C VAL A 247 -5.90 17.23 -14.86
N MET A 248 -6.19 17.07 -16.16
CA MET A 248 -7.40 17.64 -16.76
C MET A 248 -8.68 17.06 -16.15
N PHE A 249 -8.78 15.74 -16.00
CA PHE A 249 -9.90 15.07 -15.31
C PHE A 249 -10.03 15.51 -13.85
N TRP A 250 -8.90 15.62 -13.14
CA TRP A 250 -8.88 16.18 -11.80
C TRP A 250 -9.45 17.61 -11.78
N ARG A 251 -9.07 18.46 -12.74
CA ARG A 251 -9.62 19.83 -12.85
C ARG A 251 -11.12 19.81 -13.14
N PHE A 252 -11.60 18.89 -13.96
CA PHE A 252 -13.03 18.72 -14.23
C PHE A 252 -13.79 18.37 -12.94
N LEU A 253 -13.36 17.33 -12.23
CA LEU A 253 -14.00 16.88 -10.97
C LEU A 253 -13.98 17.95 -9.87
N ARG A 254 -12.98 18.83 -9.88
CA ARG A 254 -12.84 19.93 -8.90
C ARG A 254 -13.47 21.25 -9.37
N ASN A 255 -14.22 21.24 -10.47
CA ASN A 255 -14.81 22.45 -11.08
C ASN A 255 -13.77 23.59 -11.26
N ALA A 256 -12.59 23.20 -11.75
CA ALA A 256 -11.38 24.02 -11.86
C ALA A 256 -11.01 24.33 -13.32
N ILE A 257 -11.97 24.18 -14.21
CA ILE A 257 -11.87 24.50 -15.64
C ILE A 257 -12.55 25.86 -15.86
N PRO A 258 -11.85 26.83 -16.48
CA PRO A 258 -12.37 28.19 -16.67
C PRO A 258 -13.38 28.24 -17.83
N VAL A 259 -14.59 27.74 -17.58
CA VAL A 259 -15.77 27.91 -18.45
C VAL A 259 -16.56 29.16 -18.04
N ASP A 260 -17.36 29.73 -18.93
CA ASP A 260 -18.09 30.98 -18.69
C ASP A 260 -18.92 30.97 -17.40
N VAL A 261 -19.66 29.88 -17.13
CA VAL A 261 -20.44 29.72 -15.89
C VAL A 261 -19.54 29.90 -14.66
N ARG A 262 -18.41 29.19 -14.63
CA ARG A 262 -17.47 29.20 -13.51
C ARG A 262 -16.74 30.54 -13.36
N ILE A 263 -16.51 31.25 -14.46
CA ILE A 263 -15.92 32.59 -14.46
C ILE A 263 -16.91 33.62 -13.88
N LYS A 264 -18.20 33.52 -14.24
CA LYS A 264 -19.27 34.39 -13.72
C LYS A 264 -19.48 34.21 -12.21
N GLU A 265 -19.41 32.98 -11.70
CA GLU A 265 -19.46 32.70 -10.25
C GLU A 265 -18.36 33.42 -9.46
N CYS A 266 -17.25 33.77 -10.12
CA CYS A 266 -16.16 34.53 -9.51
C CYS A 266 -16.29 36.05 -9.72
N ALA A 267 -17.52 36.55 -9.93
CA ALA A 267 -17.87 37.97 -10.12
C ALA A 267 -17.16 38.68 -11.29
N ILE A 268 -16.66 37.94 -12.29
CA ILE A 268 -16.13 38.53 -13.52
C ILE A 268 -17.28 38.70 -14.52
N LYS A 269 -17.57 39.95 -14.91
CA LYS A 269 -18.53 40.25 -15.98
C LYS A 269 -17.91 39.86 -17.33
N LEU A 270 -18.50 38.87 -17.99
CA LEU A 270 -18.16 38.48 -19.36
C LEU A 270 -19.07 39.21 -20.35
N THR A 271 -18.49 39.84 -21.37
CA THR A 271 -19.20 40.68 -22.35
C THR A 271 -19.72 39.95 -23.59
N SER A 272 -19.56 38.63 -23.72
CA SER A 272 -20.14 37.91 -24.85
C SER A 272 -20.47 36.45 -24.55
N GLY A 273 -21.54 35.97 -25.18
CA GLY A 273 -21.88 34.56 -25.24
C GLY A 273 -21.01 33.82 -26.27
N TYR A 274 -20.98 32.50 -26.13
CA TYR A 274 -20.18 31.57 -26.90
C TYR A 274 -20.29 31.76 -28.44
N VAL A 275 -19.14 31.87 -29.12
CA VAL A 275 -19.07 32.15 -30.59
C VAL A 275 -19.25 30.88 -31.44
N CYS A 276 -19.10 29.68 -30.86
CA CYS A 276 -19.06 28.42 -31.64
C CYS A 276 -20.39 27.64 -31.67
N CYS A 277 -21.49 28.18 -31.15
CA CYS A 277 -22.83 27.56 -31.27
C CYS A 277 -23.79 28.47 -32.03
N ALA A 278 -24.65 27.87 -32.88
CA ALA A 278 -25.69 28.59 -33.64
C ALA A 278 -26.70 29.33 -32.74
N ARG A 279 -26.84 28.92 -31.47
CA ARG A 279 -27.53 29.67 -30.41
C ARG A 279 -26.51 30.13 -29.38
N ARG A 280 -26.50 31.43 -29.04
CA ARG A 280 -25.59 32.07 -28.06
C ARG A 280 -25.83 31.52 -26.64
N ASN A 281 -25.35 30.32 -26.36
CA ASN A 281 -25.44 29.70 -25.04
C ASN A 281 -24.20 30.05 -24.19
N ILE A 282 -24.33 29.97 -22.87
CA ILE A 282 -23.22 30.19 -21.93
C ILE A 282 -22.36 28.91 -21.90
N GLU A 283 -21.03 29.01 -21.93
CA GLU A 283 -20.13 27.86 -21.81
C GLU A 283 -20.20 27.25 -20.39
N SER A 284 -20.65 26.00 -20.30
CA SER A 284 -20.64 25.18 -19.08
C SER A 284 -19.71 23.97 -19.23
N MET A 285 -19.42 23.27 -18.13
CA MET A 285 -18.66 22.01 -18.20
C MET A 285 -19.39 20.96 -19.05
N ASP A 286 -20.73 20.90 -18.97
CA ASP A 286 -21.52 19.96 -19.77
C ASP A 286 -21.45 20.28 -21.26
N HIS A 287 -21.45 21.58 -21.59
CA HIS A 287 -21.24 22.04 -22.95
C HIS A 287 -19.84 21.63 -23.46
N LEU A 288 -18.81 21.83 -22.64
CA LEU A 288 -17.43 21.57 -23.02
C LEU A 288 -17.10 20.08 -23.20
N PHE A 289 -17.65 19.20 -22.36
CA PHE A 289 -17.26 17.78 -22.31
C PHE A 289 -18.30 16.80 -22.85
N PHE A 290 -19.59 17.11 -22.73
CA PHE A 290 -20.66 16.18 -23.12
C PHE A 290 -21.35 16.59 -24.43
N ARG A 291 -21.06 17.77 -24.99
CA ARG A 291 -21.73 18.26 -26.20
C ARG A 291 -20.89 18.37 -27.46
N SER A 292 -19.54 18.34 -27.43
CA SER A 292 -18.68 17.97 -28.59
C SER A 292 -17.16 18.17 -28.37
N GLU A 293 -16.36 17.23 -28.87
CA GLU A 293 -14.89 17.24 -28.87
C GLU A 293 -14.28 18.20 -29.92
N GLU A 294 -14.88 18.30 -31.10
CA GLU A 294 -14.48 19.21 -32.20
C GLU A 294 -14.51 20.69 -31.81
N ILE A 295 -15.45 21.05 -30.93
CA ILE A 295 -15.59 22.41 -30.43
C ILE A 295 -14.45 22.77 -29.46
N TRP A 296 -13.93 21.80 -28.70
CA TRP A 296 -12.76 21.99 -27.85
C TRP A 296 -11.48 22.18 -28.68
N LEU A 297 -11.29 21.39 -29.75
CA LEU A 297 -10.16 21.53 -30.67
C LEU A 297 -10.18 22.87 -31.40
N GLU A 298 -11.35 23.31 -31.85
CA GLU A 298 -11.50 24.59 -32.54
C GLU A 298 -11.35 25.80 -31.60
N ARG A 299 -11.80 25.70 -30.35
CA ARG A 299 -11.51 26.69 -29.30
C ARG A 299 -10.00 26.80 -29.07
N ASN A 300 -9.29 25.69 -29.03
CA ASN A 300 -7.83 25.69 -28.84
C ASN A 300 -7.12 26.33 -30.04
N ARG A 301 -7.49 26.00 -31.30
CA ARG A 301 -6.92 26.64 -32.50
C ARG A 301 -7.10 28.16 -32.50
N ARG A 302 -8.30 28.64 -32.20
CA ARG A 302 -8.61 30.08 -32.10
C ARG A 302 -7.95 30.80 -30.93
N ARG A 303 -7.57 30.08 -29.86
CA ARG A 303 -6.86 30.65 -28.70
C ARG A 303 -5.34 30.52 -28.75
N HIS A 304 -4.82 29.66 -29.61
CA HIS A 304 -3.39 29.31 -29.69
C HIS A 304 -2.79 29.56 -31.08
N ASP A 305 -3.37 30.49 -31.86
CA ASP A 305 -2.88 31.00 -33.15
C ASP A 305 -2.61 29.95 -34.25
N GLU A 306 -3.50 28.97 -34.40
CA GLU A 306 -3.61 28.20 -35.65
C GLU A 306 -4.74 28.77 -36.51
N ASN A 307 -4.51 28.88 -37.83
CA ASN A 307 -5.47 29.50 -38.77
C ASN A 307 -6.88 28.93 -38.58
N PRO A 308 -7.87 29.76 -38.18
CA PRO A 308 -9.18 29.28 -37.78
C PRO A 308 -9.96 28.73 -38.98
N SER A 309 -10.68 27.64 -38.78
CA SER A 309 -11.46 27.06 -39.87
C SER A 309 -12.71 27.90 -40.16
N PRO A 310 -13.14 27.99 -41.44
CA PRO A 310 -14.41 28.61 -41.82
C PRO A 310 -15.59 27.94 -41.11
N LEU A 311 -16.55 28.75 -40.66
CA LEU A 311 -17.74 28.30 -39.91
C LEU A 311 -18.52 27.14 -40.59
N PRO A 312 -18.72 27.13 -41.92
CA PRO A 312 -19.37 26.00 -42.60
C PRO A 312 -18.59 24.68 -42.46
N SER A 313 -17.26 24.75 -42.46
CA SER A 313 -16.39 23.59 -42.29
C SER A 313 -16.40 23.07 -40.85
N VAL A 314 -16.48 23.97 -39.87
CA VAL A 314 -16.66 23.59 -38.45
C VAL A 314 -18.00 22.92 -38.24
N TYR A 315 -19.09 23.50 -38.78
CA TYR A 315 -20.42 22.92 -38.71
C TYR A 315 -20.47 21.55 -39.39
N PHE A 316 -19.89 21.41 -40.58
CA PHE A 316 -19.82 20.14 -41.29
C PHE A 316 -19.04 19.08 -40.50
N ARG A 317 -17.89 19.44 -39.90
CA ARG A 317 -17.10 18.50 -39.07
C ARG A 317 -17.83 18.11 -37.79
N VAL A 318 -18.51 19.05 -37.11
CA VAL A 318 -19.32 18.76 -35.91
C VAL A 318 -20.51 17.86 -36.26
N ILE A 319 -21.24 18.14 -37.34
CA ILE A 319 -22.37 17.32 -37.78
C ILE A 319 -21.92 15.93 -38.25
N ARG A 320 -20.80 15.86 -38.97
CA ARG A 320 -20.17 14.60 -39.38
C ARG A 320 -19.70 13.80 -38.16
N TRP A 321 -19.00 14.42 -37.21
CA TRP A 321 -18.59 13.78 -35.96
C TRP A 321 -19.78 13.28 -35.14
N ILE A 322 -20.85 14.07 -34.99
CA ILE A 322 -22.09 13.64 -34.33
C ILE A 322 -22.72 12.46 -35.07
N ARG A 323 -22.78 12.50 -36.40
CA ARG A 323 -23.37 11.44 -37.23
C ARG A 323 -22.51 10.17 -37.23
N ASP A 324 -21.20 10.31 -37.12
CA ASP A 324 -20.23 9.21 -37.07
C ASP A 324 -20.19 8.58 -35.66
N ILE A 325 -20.34 9.37 -34.58
CA ILE A 325 -20.32 8.89 -33.19
C ILE A 325 -21.66 8.31 -32.72
N ASN A 326 -22.80 8.78 -33.23
CA ASN A 326 -24.12 8.33 -32.75
C ASN A 326 -24.38 6.81 -32.97
N PRO A 327 -23.91 6.17 -34.06
CA PRO A 327 -23.91 4.71 -34.20
C PRO A 327 -22.87 4.02 -33.30
N ILE A 328 -21.75 4.70 -33.05
CA ILE A 328 -20.60 4.19 -32.29
C ILE A 328 -20.86 4.18 -30.77
N LEU A 329 -21.65 5.12 -30.24
CA LEU A 329 -22.11 5.12 -28.84
C LEU A 329 -23.23 4.11 -28.57
N ARG A 330 -23.80 3.50 -29.62
CA ARG A 330 -24.73 2.37 -29.52
C ARG A 330 -24.02 1.01 -29.49
N VAL A 331 -22.69 0.99 -29.42
CA VAL A 331 -21.90 -0.25 -29.46
C VAL A 331 -22.01 -1.03 -28.15
N ASN A 332 -22.49 -2.26 -28.29
CA ASN A 332 -22.50 -3.29 -27.27
C ASN A 332 -21.04 -3.72 -26.96
N THR A 333 -20.67 -3.84 -25.69
CA THR A 333 -19.30 -3.93 -25.14
C THR A 333 -18.49 -5.19 -25.50
N ARG A 334 -18.90 -5.96 -26.52
CA ARG A 334 -18.39 -7.31 -26.80
C ARG A 334 -17.44 -7.42 -28.00
N SER A 335 -17.17 -6.34 -28.75
CA SER A 335 -16.37 -6.38 -29.99
C SER A 335 -15.17 -5.41 -29.95
N PRO A 336 -13.91 -5.91 -29.97
CA PRO A 336 -12.69 -5.09 -30.01
C PRO A 336 -12.57 -4.22 -31.26
N SER A 337 -13.11 -4.67 -32.40
CA SER A 337 -13.07 -3.97 -33.68
C SER A 337 -13.76 -2.60 -33.60
N SER A 338 -14.78 -2.49 -32.75
CA SER A 338 -15.59 -1.28 -32.59
C SER A 338 -14.89 -0.20 -31.74
N LEU A 339 -13.96 -0.59 -30.86
CA LEU A 339 -13.11 0.33 -30.10
C LEU A 339 -12.00 0.94 -30.96
N GLN A 340 -11.46 0.17 -31.92
CA GLN A 340 -10.48 0.68 -32.89
C GLN A 340 -11.10 1.81 -33.73
N SER A 341 -12.36 1.66 -34.16
CA SER A 341 -13.11 2.68 -34.89
C SER A 341 -13.35 3.95 -34.06
N ILE A 342 -13.58 3.81 -32.75
CA ILE A 342 -13.70 4.95 -31.80
C ILE A 342 -12.38 5.71 -31.71
N LEU A 343 -11.27 5.00 -31.49
CA LEU A 343 -9.95 5.62 -31.31
C LEU A 343 -9.50 6.38 -32.56
N VAL A 344 -9.73 5.80 -33.74
CA VAL A 344 -9.47 6.44 -35.03
C VAL A 344 -10.38 7.66 -35.24
N ALA A 345 -11.67 7.57 -34.90
CA ALA A 345 -12.62 8.68 -35.03
C ALA A 345 -12.33 9.85 -34.07
N CYS A 346 -11.79 9.58 -32.88
CA CYS A 346 -11.36 10.58 -31.90
C CYS A 346 -9.94 11.12 -32.17
N CYS A 347 -9.32 10.79 -33.32
CA CYS A 347 -7.92 11.16 -33.62
C CYS A 347 -6.92 10.77 -32.52
N VAL A 348 -7.25 9.74 -31.73
CA VAL A 348 -6.36 9.18 -30.73
C VAL A 348 -5.55 8.11 -31.44
N SER A 349 -4.31 8.44 -31.80
CA SER A 349 -3.37 7.41 -32.24
C SER A 349 -3.29 6.35 -31.15
N PRO A 350 -3.69 5.09 -31.42
CA PRO A 350 -3.52 4.04 -30.45
C PRO A 350 -2.02 3.96 -30.18
N ILE A 351 -1.62 4.36 -28.97
CA ILE A 351 -0.28 4.04 -28.49
C ILE A 351 -0.25 2.53 -28.54
N THR A 352 0.70 1.96 -29.27
CA THR A 352 0.98 0.53 -29.22
C THR A 352 1.48 0.23 -27.82
N ILE A 353 0.54 0.05 -26.90
CA ILE A 353 0.82 -0.56 -25.62
C ILE A 353 1.30 -1.95 -26.03
N ARG A 354 2.53 -2.29 -25.65
CA ARG A 354 2.90 -3.70 -25.55
C ARG A 354 1.94 -4.29 -24.53
N CYS A 355 0.76 -4.74 -24.98
CA CYS A 355 -0.03 -5.67 -24.21
C CYS A 355 0.91 -6.83 -23.96
N LYS A 356 1.10 -7.18 -22.69
CA LYS A 356 1.77 -8.43 -22.40
C LYS A 356 0.97 -9.50 -23.15
N PRO A 357 1.62 -10.35 -23.94
CA PRO A 357 0.91 -11.35 -24.71
C PRO A 357 -0.01 -12.12 -23.76
N THR A 358 -1.25 -12.36 -24.19
CA THR A 358 -2.17 -13.23 -23.48
C THR A 358 -1.44 -14.56 -23.26
N LEU A 359 -1.12 -14.86 -22.01
CA LEU A 359 -0.43 -16.10 -21.70
C LEU A 359 -1.48 -17.18 -21.63
N VAL A 360 -1.44 -18.07 -22.61
CA VAL A 360 -2.20 -19.31 -22.59
C VAL A 360 -1.43 -20.29 -21.72
N LEU A 361 -1.93 -20.48 -20.51
CA LEU A 361 -1.33 -21.34 -19.50
C LEU A 361 -1.94 -22.74 -19.61
N ARG A 362 -1.10 -23.76 -19.52
CA ARG A 362 -1.53 -25.15 -19.49
C ARG A 362 -0.84 -25.85 -18.35
N TRP A 363 -1.57 -26.72 -17.67
CA TRP A 363 -0.98 -27.63 -16.72
C TRP A 363 -0.02 -28.59 -17.45
N SER A 364 1.14 -28.83 -16.85
CA SER A 364 2.17 -29.74 -17.35
C SER A 364 2.40 -30.86 -16.35
N ARG A 365 2.54 -32.09 -16.86
CA ARG A 365 2.90 -33.24 -16.02
C ARG A 365 4.30 -33.05 -15.41
N PRO A 366 4.51 -33.47 -14.15
CA PRO A 366 5.83 -33.46 -13.55
C PRO A 366 6.68 -34.59 -14.15
N PRO A 367 8.01 -34.60 -13.91
CA PRO A 367 8.85 -35.72 -14.31
C PRO A 367 8.36 -37.05 -13.70
N PRO A 368 8.54 -38.19 -14.39
CA PRO A 368 8.09 -39.48 -13.89
C PRO A 368 8.62 -39.77 -12.47
N GLY A 369 7.73 -40.24 -11.59
CA GLY A 369 8.06 -40.51 -10.18
C GLY A 369 8.13 -39.29 -9.26
N TYR A 370 7.83 -38.08 -9.74
CA TYR A 370 7.57 -36.91 -8.88
C TYR A 370 6.08 -36.76 -8.59
N PHE A 371 5.80 -36.25 -7.39
CA PHE A 371 4.47 -35.81 -7.00
C PHE A 371 4.39 -34.29 -7.02
N ILE A 372 3.26 -33.75 -7.47
CA ILE A 372 2.98 -32.31 -7.38
C ILE A 372 2.25 -32.04 -6.09
N LEU A 373 2.78 -31.13 -5.27
CA LEU A 373 2.09 -30.54 -4.14
C LEU A 373 1.70 -29.11 -4.52
N ASN A 374 0.41 -28.87 -4.75
CA ASN A 374 -0.13 -27.52 -4.91
C ASN A 374 -0.61 -27.03 -3.55
N THR A 375 -0.20 -25.83 -3.12
CA THR A 375 -0.69 -25.21 -1.88
C THR A 375 -1.13 -23.77 -2.12
N ASP A 376 -2.10 -23.33 -1.35
CA ASP A 376 -2.59 -21.94 -1.36
C ASP A 376 -3.05 -21.56 0.05
N GLY A 377 -2.83 -20.29 0.39
CA GLY A 377 -3.27 -19.68 1.63
C GLY A 377 -4.10 -18.43 1.36
N ALA A 378 -5.29 -18.38 1.94
CA ALA A 378 -6.18 -17.24 1.86
C ALA A 378 -6.38 -16.62 3.25
N SER A 379 -6.28 -15.29 3.32
CA SER A 379 -6.67 -14.51 4.50
C SER A 379 -7.43 -13.24 4.11
N SER A 380 -8.38 -12.85 4.96
CA SER A 380 -9.13 -11.60 4.87
C SER A 380 -9.18 -10.90 6.22
N THR A 381 -9.38 -9.59 6.25
CA THR A 381 -9.55 -8.83 7.51
C THR A 381 -10.76 -9.26 8.33
N ILE A 382 -11.73 -9.93 7.70
CA ILE A 382 -12.99 -10.36 8.33
C ILE A 382 -13.00 -11.86 8.62
N ARG A 383 -12.22 -12.66 7.90
CA ARG A 383 -12.23 -14.13 7.99
C ARG A 383 -10.93 -14.66 8.58
N ALA A 384 -10.96 -15.86 9.15
CA ALA A 384 -9.75 -16.55 9.55
C ALA A 384 -8.82 -16.76 8.34
N ALA A 385 -7.52 -16.77 8.61
CA ALA A 385 -6.52 -17.31 7.71
C ALA A 385 -6.80 -18.81 7.52
N THR A 386 -6.79 -19.23 6.28
CA THR A 386 -7.11 -20.60 5.86
C THR A 386 -6.11 -21.05 4.83
N GLY A 387 -5.78 -22.32 4.82
CA GLY A 387 -4.88 -22.92 3.85
C GLY A 387 -5.44 -24.21 3.31
N GLY A 388 -4.98 -24.59 2.13
CA GLY A 388 -5.32 -25.86 1.54
C GLY A 388 -4.28 -26.31 0.55
N GLY A 389 -4.33 -27.59 0.23
CA GLY A 389 -3.43 -28.15 -0.75
C GLY A 389 -3.86 -29.50 -1.26
N VAL A 390 -3.25 -29.88 -2.38
CA VAL A 390 -3.58 -31.08 -3.14
C VAL A 390 -2.30 -31.73 -3.61
N ILE A 391 -2.17 -33.02 -3.36
CA ILE A 391 -1.06 -33.86 -3.80
C ILE A 391 -1.54 -34.69 -4.97
N CYS A 392 -0.85 -34.57 -6.11
CA CYS A 392 -1.12 -35.32 -7.32
C CYS A 392 0.10 -36.17 -7.70
N ASN A 393 -0.14 -37.35 -8.29
CA ASN A 393 0.94 -38.13 -8.91
C ASN A 393 1.33 -37.57 -10.29
N ASP A 394 2.32 -38.21 -10.91
CA ASP A 394 2.82 -37.86 -12.24
C ASP A 394 1.79 -38.00 -13.39
N GLN A 395 0.68 -38.69 -13.15
CA GLN A 395 -0.46 -38.78 -14.07
C GLN A 395 -1.53 -37.71 -13.83
N GLY A 396 -1.34 -36.82 -12.85
CA GLY A 396 -2.33 -35.81 -12.46
C GLY A 396 -3.53 -36.37 -11.71
N ARG A 397 -3.42 -37.56 -11.11
CA ARG A 397 -4.45 -38.10 -10.21
C ARG A 397 -4.19 -37.61 -8.79
N ILE A 398 -5.24 -37.16 -8.13
CA ILE A 398 -5.19 -36.74 -6.72
C ILE A 398 -4.92 -37.96 -5.85
N ILE A 399 -3.93 -37.84 -4.96
CA ILE A 399 -3.52 -38.84 -3.98
C ILE A 399 -4.04 -38.46 -2.60
N ALA A 400 -3.94 -37.19 -2.25
CA ALA A 400 -4.45 -36.64 -1.01
C ALA A 400 -4.76 -35.15 -1.18
N ALA A 401 -5.65 -34.63 -0.34
CA ALA A 401 -5.93 -33.21 -0.25
C ALA A 401 -6.15 -32.83 1.21
N PHE A 402 -6.00 -31.54 1.53
CA PHE A 402 -6.22 -31.02 2.87
C PHE A 402 -6.71 -29.59 2.85
N TYR A 403 -7.34 -29.18 3.95
CA TYR A 403 -7.60 -27.79 4.24
C TYR A 403 -7.59 -27.55 5.75
N SER A 404 -7.18 -26.37 6.16
CA SER A 404 -7.08 -26.03 7.57
C SER A 404 -7.36 -24.55 7.81
N SER A 405 -7.96 -24.25 8.95
CA SER A 405 -8.13 -22.91 9.49
C SER A 405 -7.03 -22.63 10.49
N TYR A 406 -6.35 -21.51 10.30
CA TYR A 406 -5.23 -21.05 11.12
C TYR A 406 -5.62 -19.93 12.09
N GLY A 407 -6.90 -19.63 12.23
CA GLY A 407 -7.38 -18.51 13.06
C GLY A 407 -7.03 -17.15 12.43
N GLN A 408 -6.90 -16.09 13.22
CA GLN A 408 -6.52 -14.79 12.66
C GLN A 408 -5.06 -14.77 12.21
N GLY A 409 -4.81 -14.28 11.00
CA GLY A 409 -3.47 -14.29 10.42
C GLY A 409 -3.37 -13.51 9.12
N THR A 410 -2.16 -13.19 8.67
CA THR A 410 -1.93 -12.53 7.38
C THR A 410 -1.98 -13.53 6.22
N ASN A 411 -2.09 -13.05 4.98
CA ASN A 411 -2.01 -13.92 3.79
C ASN A 411 -0.69 -14.70 3.78
N ASN A 412 0.43 -14.04 4.11
CA ASN A 412 1.74 -14.68 4.16
C ASN A 412 1.82 -15.79 5.22
N LEU A 413 1.12 -15.63 6.36
CA LEU A 413 1.00 -16.69 7.37
C LEU A 413 0.22 -17.88 6.80
N ALA A 414 -0.93 -17.62 6.17
CA ALA A 414 -1.78 -18.65 5.58
C ALA A 414 -1.02 -19.48 4.54
N GLU A 415 -0.31 -18.80 3.64
CA GLU A 415 0.50 -19.40 2.58
C GLU A 415 1.64 -20.26 3.14
N SER A 416 2.33 -19.74 4.17
CA SER A 416 3.43 -20.48 4.82
C SER A 416 2.90 -21.72 5.57
N ARG A 417 1.75 -21.59 6.23
CA ARG A 417 1.11 -22.69 6.96
C ARG A 417 0.56 -23.76 6.02
N ALA A 418 -0.02 -23.37 4.88
CA ALA A 418 -0.47 -24.30 3.85
C ALA A 418 0.71 -25.12 3.30
N LEU A 419 1.86 -24.48 3.05
CA LEU A 419 3.09 -25.18 2.66
C LEU A 419 3.57 -26.16 3.73
N LEU A 420 3.58 -25.74 5.00
CA LEU A 420 3.98 -26.59 6.12
C LEU A 420 3.12 -27.86 6.21
N ASP A 421 1.80 -27.71 6.18
CA ASP A 421 0.86 -28.82 6.30
C ASP A 421 0.98 -29.76 5.08
N GLY A 422 1.18 -29.22 3.88
CA GLY A 422 1.41 -29.99 2.67
C GLY A 422 2.69 -30.83 2.73
N LEU A 423 3.80 -30.27 3.23
CA LEU A 423 5.05 -31.02 3.40
C LEU A 423 4.94 -32.09 4.49
N ALA A 424 4.26 -31.78 5.60
CA ALA A 424 3.98 -32.75 6.65
C ALA A 424 3.18 -33.94 6.11
N MET A 425 2.21 -33.66 5.23
CA MET A 425 1.42 -34.70 4.56
C MET A 425 2.27 -35.54 3.61
N CYS A 426 3.12 -34.93 2.79
CA CYS A 426 4.03 -35.68 1.91
C CYS A 426 4.92 -36.65 2.70
N ARG A 427 5.49 -36.19 3.82
CA ARG A 427 6.28 -37.03 4.74
C ARG A 427 5.47 -38.22 5.28
N GLN A 428 4.23 -37.97 5.70
CA GLN A 428 3.35 -39.01 6.24
C GLN A 428 2.94 -40.05 5.19
N LEU A 429 2.88 -39.67 3.92
CA LEU A 429 2.60 -40.55 2.78
C LEU A 429 3.87 -41.24 2.24
N GLY A 430 5.05 -41.01 2.82
CA GLY A 430 6.31 -41.57 2.34
C GLY A 430 6.77 -41.01 0.98
N ILE A 431 6.29 -39.82 0.60
CA ILE A 431 6.63 -39.18 -0.67
C ILE A 431 7.93 -38.40 -0.50
N SER A 432 8.96 -38.79 -1.25
CA SER A 432 10.30 -38.19 -1.17
C SER A 432 10.67 -37.25 -2.32
N ARG A 433 10.01 -37.37 -3.49
CA ARG A 433 10.26 -36.56 -4.70
C ARG A 433 9.08 -35.64 -4.99
N ILE A 434 9.25 -34.35 -4.74
CA ILE A 434 8.13 -33.38 -4.69
C ILE A 434 8.44 -32.15 -5.53
N LEU A 435 7.52 -31.82 -6.44
CA LEU A 435 7.43 -30.52 -7.08
C LEU A 435 6.34 -29.69 -6.38
N VAL A 436 6.75 -28.68 -5.62
CA VAL A 436 5.83 -27.80 -4.90
C VAL A 436 5.49 -26.61 -5.77
N ASN A 437 4.19 -26.43 -6.00
CA ASN A 437 3.62 -25.32 -6.73
C ASN A 437 2.92 -24.37 -5.74
N VAL A 438 3.38 -23.13 -5.69
CA VAL A 438 2.76 -22.04 -4.92
C VAL A 438 2.54 -20.84 -5.83
N ASP A 439 1.48 -20.08 -5.64
CA ASP A 439 1.22 -18.84 -6.38
C ASP A 439 1.83 -17.60 -5.70
N SER A 440 2.32 -17.76 -4.46
CA SER A 440 3.08 -16.73 -3.75
C SER A 440 4.56 -16.69 -4.13
N LYS A 441 4.97 -15.66 -4.90
CA LYS A 441 6.39 -15.40 -5.21
C LYS A 441 7.26 -15.19 -3.98
N LEU A 442 6.67 -14.68 -2.89
CA LEU A 442 7.39 -14.45 -1.64
C LEU A 442 7.78 -15.79 -1.00
N VAL A 443 6.86 -16.75 -0.92
CA VAL A 443 7.12 -18.10 -0.39
C VAL A 443 8.24 -18.79 -1.18
N VAL A 444 8.21 -18.71 -2.51
CA VAL A 444 9.30 -19.24 -3.35
C VAL A 444 10.63 -18.57 -3.04
N SER A 445 10.63 -17.24 -2.90
CA SER A 445 11.85 -16.48 -2.63
C SER A 445 12.43 -16.78 -1.26
N TRP A 446 11.58 -16.96 -0.25
CA TRP A 446 11.97 -17.41 1.09
C TRP A 446 12.55 -18.84 1.06
N PHE A 447 11.90 -19.77 0.36
CA PHE A 447 12.40 -21.14 0.24
C PHE A 447 13.73 -21.22 -0.53
N GLN A 448 13.97 -20.33 -1.49
CA GLN A 448 15.21 -20.23 -2.25
C GLN A 448 16.29 -19.36 -1.58
N ASN A 449 16.07 -18.89 -0.34
CA ASN A 449 16.98 -17.98 0.39
C ASN A 449 17.33 -16.69 -0.38
N LYS A 450 16.43 -16.22 -1.27
CA LYS A 450 16.62 -14.98 -2.06
C LYS A 450 16.24 -13.71 -1.29
N CYS A 451 15.41 -13.83 -0.26
CA CYS A 451 15.05 -12.74 0.64
C CYS A 451 14.86 -13.26 2.07
N GLN A 452 14.99 -12.38 3.06
CA GLN A 452 14.81 -12.75 4.47
C GLN A 452 13.34 -12.99 4.80
N VAL A 453 13.11 -14.03 5.61
CA VAL A 453 11.78 -14.36 6.15
C VAL A 453 11.43 -13.37 7.26
N PRO A 454 10.22 -12.77 7.26
CA PRO A 454 9.75 -11.93 8.36
C PRO A 454 9.83 -12.65 9.70
N TRP A 455 10.25 -11.96 10.76
CA TRP A 455 10.45 -12.56 12.09
C TRP A 455 9.17 -13.22 12.64
N THR A 456 8.00 -12.66 12.34
CA THR A 456 6.69 -13.22 12.74
C THR A 456 6.40 -14.60 12.14
N LEU A 457 7.08 -14.97 11.05
CA LEU A 457 6.92 -16.25 10.36
C LEU A 457 8.10 -17.21 10.61
N LEU A 458 9.17 -16.74 11.26
CA LEU A 458 10.45 -17.46 11.34
C LEU A 458 10.30 -18.86 11.96
N HIS A 459 9.52 -18.97 13.05
CA HIS A 459 9.20 -20.25 13.70
C HIS A 459 8.59 -21.27 12.73
N TRP A 460 7.64 -20.85 11.89
CA TRP A 460 7.00 -21.73 10.90
C TRP A 460 7.97 -22.13 9.80
N TRP A 461 8.84 -21.20 9.38
CA TRP A 461 9.85 -21.47 8.37
C TRP A 461 10.94 -22.43 8.83
N HIS A 462 11.31 -22.43 10.11
CA HIS A 462 12.18 -23.47 10.68
C HIS A 462 11.57 -24.86 10.54
N LYS A 463 10.27 -25.02 10.87
CA LYS A 463 9.56 -26.29 10.70
C LYS A 463 9.43 -26.72 9.23
N ILE A 464 9.19 -25.78 8.33
CA ILE A 464 9.15 -26.04 6.88
C ILE A 464 10.51 -26.60 6.41
N ARG A 465 11.62 -26.01 6.89
CA ARG A 465 12.97 -26.47 6.56
C ARG A 465 13.27 -27.87 7.09
N GLU A 466 12.91 -28.13 8.35
CA GLU A 466 13.04 -29.44 8.98
C GLU A 466 12.28 -30.52 8.18
N LEU A 467 11.04 -30.26 7.78
CA LEU A 467 10.26 -31.20 6.98
C LEU A 467 10.84 -31.41 5.58
N ALA A 468 11.37 -30.34 4.98
CA ALA A 468 11.98 -30.37 3.65
C ALA A 468 13.35 -31.09 3.63
N GLU A 469 14.03 -31.21 4.77
CA GLU A 469 15.35 -31.83 4.86
C GLU A 469 15.32 -33.29 4.37
N GLY A 470 16.28 -33.68 3.53
CA GLY A 470 16.33 -35.04 2.97
C GLY A 470 15.26 -35.37 1.92
N LEU A 471 14.38 -34.45 1.55
CA LEU A 471 13.46 -34.59 0.42
C LEU A 471 14.11 -34.06 -0.86
N ASP A 472 13.82 -34.71 -1.97
CA ASP A 472 14.10 -34.17 -3.30
C ASP A 472 12.96 -33.21 -3.67
N ILE A 473 13.12 -31.96 -3.22
CA ILE A 473 12.08 -30.93 -3.28
C ILE A 473 12.48 -29.77 -4.19
N THR A 474 11.60 -29.44 -5.13
CA THR A 474 11.72 -28.23 -5.95
C THR A 474 10.49 -27.36 -5.73
N VAL A 475 10.67 -26.13 -5.26
CA VAL A 475 9.58 -25.15 -5.05
C VAL A 475 9.56 -24.15 -6.20
N VAL A 476 8.46 -24.09 -6.93
CA VAL A 476 8.26 -23.23 -8.09
C VAL A 476 7.03 -22.35 -7.93
N HIS A 477 7.11 -21.17 -8.54
CA HIS A 477 5.98 -20.25 -8.63
C HIS A 477 5.09 -20.65 -9.80
N VAL A 478 3.80 -20.84 -9.55
CA VAL A 478 2.77 -21.04 -10.58
C VAL A 478 1.85 -19.82 -10.65
N TYR A 479 1.20 -19.62 -11.79
CA TYR A 479 0.14 -18.63 -11.88
C TYR A 479 -1.10 -19.12 -11.12
N ARG A 480 -1.86 -18.20 -10.51
CA ARG A 480 -3.05 -18.53 -9.71
C ARG A 480 -4.09 -19.34 -10.50
N GLU A 481 -4.20 -19.09 -11.80
CA GLU A 481 -5.08 -19.85 -12.70
C GLU A 481 -4.69 -21.33 -12.82
N LEU A 482 -3.41 -21.67 -12.61
CA LEU A 482 -2.92 -23.05 -12.56
C LEU A 482 -2.94 -23.63 -11.15
N ASN A 483 -3.28 -22.84 -10.12
CA ASN A 483 -3.31 -23.25 -8.71
C ASN A 483 -4.74 -23.41 -8.18
N THR A 484 -5.74 -23.52 -9.07
CA THR A 484 -7.17 -23.54 -8.72
C THR A 484 -7.57 -24.69 -7.80
N LEU A 485 -6.87 -25.82 -7.87
CA LEU A 485 -7.06 -26.95 -6.96
C LEU A 485 -6.80 -26.56 -5.51
N ALA A 486 -5.67 -25.89 -5.26
CA ALA A 486 -5.29 -25.47 -3.92
C ALA A 486 -6.16 -24.29 -3.42
N ASP A 487 -6.48 -23.32 -4.27
CA ASP A 487 -7.41 -22.20 -3.96
C ASP A 487 -8.80 -22.72 -3.55
N PHE A 488 -9.33 -23.71 -4.27
CA PHE A 488 -10.58 -24.36 -3.89
C PHE A 488 -10.47 -25.02 -2.52
N MET A 489 -9.39 -25.77 -2.25
CA MET A 489 -9.19 -26.40 -0.95
C MET A 489 -9.05 -25.37 0.18
N ALA A 490 -8.28 -24.31 -0.02
CA ALA A 490 -8.11 -23.24 0.97
C ALA A 490 -9.44 -22.57 1.31
N SER A 491 -10.33 -22.38 0.32
CA SER A 491 -11.65 -21.81 0.54
C SER A 491 -12.56 -22.64 1.47
N LEU A 492 -12.37 -23.96 1.53
CA LEU A 492 -13.13 -24.86 2.42
C LEU A 492 -12.70 -24.75 3.88
N GLY A 493 -11.48 -24.27 4.16
CA GLY A 493 -10.97 -24.06 5.53
C GLY A 493 -11.73 -22.99 6.33
N CYS A 494 -12.65 -22.26 5.69
CA CYS A 494 -13.55 -21.33 6.38
C CYS A 494 -14.67 -22.04 7.17
N GLU A 495 -15.02 -23.27 6.79
CA GLU A 495 -16.22 -23.97 7.28
C GLU A 495 -15.91 -25.06 8.32
N SER A 496 -14.72 -25.66 8.28
CA SER A 496 -14.25 -26.64 9.27
C SER A 496 -12.72 -26.85 9.19
N ASN A 497 -12.15 -27.63 10.12
CA ASN A 497 -10.77 -28.11 10.06
C ASN A 497 -10.77 -29.60 9.69
N ILE A 498 -10.22 -29.95 8.52
CA ILE A 498 -10.00 -31.35 8.14
C ILE A 498 -8.56 -31.55 7.69
N ASP A 499 -7.78 -32.21 8.54
CA ASP A 499 -6.35 -32.38 8.32
C ASP A 499 -6.02 -33.23 7.08
N ARG A 500 -6.87 -34.20 6.69
CA ARG A 500 -6.67 -35.05 5.50
C ARG A 500 -7.97 -35.52 4.85
N LEU A 501 -8.01 -35.48 3.52
CA LEU A 501 -9.06 -36.03 2.68
C LEU A 501 -8.47 -37.08 1.72
N PHE A 502 -9.06 -38.28 1.77
CA PHE A 502 -8.85 -39.35 0.78
C PHE A 502 -10.10 -39.58 -0.08
N LEU A 503 -11.23 -38.98 0.30
CA LEU A 503 -12.45 -38.86 -0.49
C LEU A 503 -12.59 -37.40 -0.92
N PHE A 504 -12.66 -37.17 -2.23
CA PHE A 504 -12.52 -35.84 -2.81
C PHE A 504 -13.89 -35.25 -3.19
N PRO A 505 -14.14 -33.95 -2.93
CA PRO A 505 -15.34 -33.28 -3.42
C PRO A 505 -15.42 -33.35 -4.95
N THR A 506 -16.62 -33.55 -5.50
CA THR A 506 -16.84 -33.68 -6.95
C THR A 506 -16.27 -32.51 -7.75
N ARG A 507 -16.31 -31.30 -7.18
CA ARG A 507 -15.73 -30.09 -7.79
C ARG A 507 -14.21 -30.16 -7.90
N LEU A 508 -13.53 -30.70 -6.88
CA LEU A 508 -12.07 -30.88 -6.89
C LEU A 508 -11.66 -31.88 -7.97
N GLU A 509 -12.36 -33.02 -8.06
CA GLU A 509 -12.12 -34.00 -9.12
C GLU A 509 -12.37 -33.41 -10.51
N GLY A 510 -13.42 -32.57 -10.65
CA GLY A 510 -13.71 -31.86 -11.87
C GLY A 510 -12.53 -30.99 -12.32
N LEU A 511 -12.00 -30.15 -11.43
CA LEU A 511 -10.85 -29.29 -11.70
C LEU A 511 -9.61 -30.12 -12.09
N ALA A 512 -9.30 -31.20 -11.37
CA ALA A 512 -8.15 -32.04 -11.68
C ALA A 512 -8.28 -32.75 -13.04
N ARG A 513 -9.51 -33.09 -13.45
CA ARG A 513 -9.79 -33.62 -14.79
C ARG A 513 -9.52 -32.57 -15.88
N LEU A 514 -9.88 -31.30 -15.65
CA LEU A 514 -9.61 -30.22 -16.61
C LEU A 514 -8.10 -30.03 -16.83
N ASP A 515 -7.33 -30.03 -15.73
CA ASP A 515 -5.87 -29.94 -15.78
C ASP A 515 -5.26 -31.12 -16.54
N ARG A 516 -5.73 -32.34 -16.28
CA ARG A 516 -5.25 -33.56 -16.94
C ARG A 516 -5.55 -33.59 -18.44
N ILE A 517 -6.67 -32.99 -18.87
CA ILE A 517 -7.06 -32.88 -20.28
C ILE A 517 -6.31 -31.71 -20.96
N GLY A 518 -5.60 -30.87 -20.19
CA GLY A 518 -4.78 -29.78 -20.71
C GLY A 518 -5.60 -28.59 -21.18
N ILE A 519 -6.77 -28.37 -20.57
CA ILE A 519 -7.61 -27.22 -20.91
C ILE A 519 -6.83 -25.93 -20.61
N PRO A 520 -6.71 -25.03 -21.60
CA PRO A 520 -5.93 -23.81 -21.42
C PRO A 520 -6.64 -22.84 -20.48
N TYR A 521 -5.91 -22.29 -19.53
CA TYR A 521 -6.30 -21.12 -18.76
C TYR A 521 -5.78 -19.86 -19.45
N VAL A 522 -6.57 -18.79 -19.41
CA VAL A 522 -6.23 -17.52 -20.07
C VAL A 522 -5.88 -16.50 -18.99
N TRP A 523 -4.62 -16.08 -18.95
CA TRP A 523 -4.17 -14.99 -18.10
C TRP A 523 -4.10 -13.69 -18.88
N THR A 524 -4.82 -12.67 -18.40
CA THR A 524 -4.76 -11.29 -18.91
C THR A 524 -4.14 -10.39 -17.84
N SER A 525 -3.00 -9.77 -18.16
CA SER A 525 -2.14 -9.04 -17.22
C SER A 525 -2.68 -7.73 -16.66
#